data_AF-L7F9I4-F1
#
_entry.id   AF-L7F9I4-F1
#
_cell.length_a   1.000
_cell.length_b   1.000
_cell.length_c   1.000
_cell.angle_alpha   90.00
_cell.angle_beta   90.00
_cell.angle_gamma   90.00
#
_symmetry.space_group_name_H-M   'P 1'
#
loop_
_entity.id
_entity.type
_entity.pdbx_description
1 polymer ?
#
loop_
_entity_poly.entity_id
_entity_poly.type
_entity_poly.pdbx_seq_one_letter_code
_entity_poly.pdbx_strand_id
1 'polypeptide(L)'
;MTDHNPLYADACENCPTYDVFPESALRDGAEGFIAAYRCPNCRATWTCGWQTVPGRAIPPEPTANQNLFDRNLTAQLHEQAAIARARKHLSRPAQD
;
A
#
# COMPACT_ATOMS: atom_id res chain seq x y z
N MET A 1 -14.67 13.61 -8.49
CA MET A 1 -13.68 12.72 -9.11
C MET A 1 -12.51 12.64 -8.16
N THR A 2 -12.12 11.46 -7.71
CA THR A 2 -10.95 11.29 -6.85
C THR A 2 -9.73 11.48 -7.74
N ASP A 3 -8.98 12.56 -7.57
CA ASP A 3 -7.72 12.78 -8.31
C ASP A 3 -6.73 11.67 -7.90
N HIS A 4 -6.65 10.62 -8.71
CA HIS A 4 -5.70 9.54 -8.51
C HIS A 4 -4.28 10.05 -8.80
N ASN A 5 -3.37 9.86 -7.85
CA ASN A 5 -1.98 10.30 -8.02
C ASN A 5 -1.21 9.32 -8.92
N PRO A 6 -0.79 9.70 -10.14
CA PRO A 6 -0.04 8.83 -11.05
C PRO A 6 1.30 8.35 -10.48
N LEU A 7 1.86 9.06 -9.50
CA LEU A 7 3.13 8.66 -8.88
C LEU A 7 3.05 7.40 -8.03
N TYR A 8 1.85 6.97 -7.66
CA TYR A 8 1.63 5.74 -6.91
C TYR A 8 0.96 4.67 -7.76
N ALA A 9 0.97 4.82 -9.09
CA ALA A 9 0.47 3.80 -10.00
C ALA A 9 1.50 2.67 -10.15
N ASP A 10 1.01 1.45 -10.36
CA ASP A 10 1.85 0.26 -10.50
C ASP A 10 1.30 -0.70 -11.57
N ALA A 11 2.11 -1.65 -12.02
CA ALA A 11 1.73 -2.65 -13.01
C ALA A 11 1.33 -3.97 -12.36
N CYS A 12 0.34 -4.66 -12.95
CA CYS A 12 -0.01 -6.01 -12.53
C CYS A 12 0.97 -7.03 -13.11
N GLU A 13 1.52 -7.92 -12.27
CA GLU A 13 2.42 -8.98 -12.74
C GLU A 13 1.69 -10.14 -13.45
N ASN A 14 0.37 -10.27 -13.23
CA ASN A 14 -0.40 -11.42 -13.71
C ASN A 14 -1.08 -11.21 -15.07
N CYS A 15 -1.18 -9.96 -15.54
CA CYS A 15 -1.78 -9.63 -16.84
C CYS A 15 -1.27 -8.26 -17.32
N PRO A 16 -1.39 -7.93 -18.62
CA PRO A 16 -0.86 -6.67 -19.18
C PRO A 16 -1.77 -5.47 -18.83
N THR A 17 -2.01 -5.25 -17.53
CA THR A 17 -2.70 -4.08 -16.99
C THR A 17 -1.69 -3.20 -16.28
N TYR A 18 -1.57 -1.98 -16.78
CA TYR A 18 -0.68 -0.94 -16.26
C TYR A 18 -1.50 0.13 -15.56
N ASP A 19 -0.82 1.06 -14.89
CA ASP A 19 -1.42 2.21 -14.22
C ASP A 19 -2.52 1.82 -13.19
N VAL A 20 -2.30 0.74 -12.45
CA VAL A 20 -3.21 0.33 -11.38
C VAL A 20 -2.95 1.23 -10.17
N PHE A 21 -3.98 1.90 -9.70
CA PHE A 21 -3.92 2.77 -8.54
C PHE A 21 -4.26 1.99 -7.26
N PRO A 22 -3.66 2.36 -6.12
CA PRO A 22 -3.93 1.70 -4.85
C PRO A 22 -5.36 1.99 -4.38
N GLU A 23 -6.04 0.95 -3.89
CA GLU A 23 -7.37 1.07 -3.29
C GLU A 23 -7.30 1.62 -1.86
N SER A 24 -6.24 1.28 -1.13
CA SER A 24 -6.01 1.71 0.25
C SER A 24 -4.54 1.76 0.61
N ALA A 25 -4.21 2.43 1.70
CA ALA A 25 -2.85 2.51 2.22
C ALA A 25 -2.79 2.55 3.76
N LEU A 26 -1.71 2.04 4.33
CA LEU A 26 -1.36 2.19 5.74
C LEU A 26 -0.06 2.98 5.86
N ARG A 27 -0.03 3.97 6.76
CA ARG A 27 1.19 4.72 7.03
C ARG A 27 2.26 3.81 7.65
N ASP A 28 3.47 3.92 7.10
CA ASP A 28 4.70 3.30 7.58
C ASP A 28 5.64 4.38 8.11
N GLY A 29 5.18 5.07 9.16
CA GLY A 29 5.87 6.20 9.77
C GLY A 29 5.55 7.54 9.08
N ALA A 30 6.43 8.53 9.29
CA ALA A 30 6.22 9.90 8.80
C ALA A 30 6.52 10.05 7.29
N GLU A 31 7.39 9.22 6.74
CA GLU A 31 7.95 9.43 5.40
C GLU A 31 7.42 8.44 4.34
N GLY A 32 6.69 7.40 4.74
CA GLY A 32 6.26 6.35 3.82
C GLY A 32 4.93 5.72 4.19
N PHE A 33 4.39 4.97 3.25
CA PHE A 33 3.19 4.16 3.42
C PHE A 33 3.29 2.87 2.61
N ILE A 34 2.51 1.88 3.01
CA ILE A 34 2.31 0.66 2.25
C ILE A 34 0.94 0.76 1.62
N ALA A 35 0.87 0.67 0.30
CA ALA A 35 -0.36 0.73 -0.45
C ALA A 35 -0.76 -0.68 -0.90
N ALA A 36 -2.06 -0.94 -0.96
CA ALA A 36 -2.60 -2.15 -1.56
C ALA A 36 -3.28 -1.86 -2.89
N TYR A 37 -3.08 -2.79 -3.80
CA TYR A 37 -3.55 -2.75 -5.16
C TYR A 37 -4.46 -3.94 -5.42
N ARG A 38 -5.42 -3.72 -6.32
CA ARG A 38 -6.22 -4.78 -6.92
C ARG A 38 -6.28 -4.53 -8.42
N CYS A 39 -5.83 -5.50 -9.20
CA CYS A 39 -5.92 -5.40 -10.64
C CYS A 39 -7.41 -5.38 -11.06
N PRO A 40 -7.88 -4.38 -11.83
CA PRO A 40 -9.27 -4.34 -12.28
C PRO A 40 -9.59 -5.47 -13.26
N ASN A 41 -8.58 -6.00 -13.96
CA ASN A 41 -8.75 -7.04 -14.98
C ASN A 41 -8.75 -8.46 -14.38
N CYS A 42 -7.65 -8.88 -13.76
CA CYS A 42 -7.50 -10.25 -13.27
C CYS A 42 -7.77 -10.43 -11.76
N ARG A 43 -8.11 -9.35 -11.05
CA ARG A 43 -8.39 -9.33 -9.60
C ARG A 43 -7.24 -9.75 -8.69
N ALA A 44 -6.03 -9.93 -9.23
CA ALA A 44 -4.83 -10.15 -8.43
C ALA A 44 -4.63 -8.98 -7.47
N THR A 45 -4.15 -9.27 -6.26
CA THR A 45 -3.88 -8.28 -5.22
C THR A 45 -2.43 -8.30 -4.82
N TRP A 46 -1.86 -7.13 -4.55
CA TRP A 46 -0.48 -6.99 -4.08
C TRP A 46 -0.33 -5.72 -3.26
N THR A 47 0.85 -5.56 -2.65
CA THR A 47 1.19 -4.39 -1.85
C THR A 47 2.53 -3.81 -2.27
N CYS A 48 2.64 -2.48 -2.30
CA CYS A 48 3.90 -1.78 -2.58
C CYS A 48 4.19 -0.75 -1.51
N GLY A 49 5.47 -0.61 -1.15
CA GLY A 49 5.94 0.45 -0.27
C GLY A 49 6.27 1.70 -1.07
N TRP A 50 5.77 2.86 -0.63
CA TRP A 50 6.00 4.14 -1.25
C TRP A 50 6.54 5.17 -0.28
N GLN A 51 7.37 6.08 -0.80
CA GLN A 51 7.69 7.32 -0.11
C GLN A 51 6.56 8.33 -0.32
N THR A 52 6.26 9.08 0.73
CA THR A 52 5.27 10.16 0.65
C THR A 52 5.85 11.33 -0.13
N VAL A 53 5.20 11.71 -1.22
CA VAL A 53 5.57 12.89 -2.01
C VAL A 53 4.81 14.11 -1.47
N PRO A 54 5.50 15.19 -1.06
CA PRO A 54 4.85 16.41 -0.57
C PRO A 54 3.83 16.99 -1.56
N GLY A 55 2.69 17.46 -1.04
CA GLY A 55 1.62 18.05 -1.85
C GLY A 55 0.79 17.04 -2.65
N ARG A 56 1.01 15.73 -2.45
CA ARG A 56 0.24 14.67 -3.13
C ARG A 56 -0.74 13.97 -2.19
N ALA A 57 -1.91 13.64 -2.73
CA ALA A 57 -2.90 12.85 -2.02
C ALA A 57 -2.37 11.42 -1.80
N ILE A 58 -2.48 10.95 -0.56
CA ILE A 58 -2.21 9.55 -0.18
C ILE A 58 -3.54 8.79 -0.29
N PRO A 59 -3.52 7.50 -0.69
CA PRO A 59 -4.73 6.68 -0.70
C PRO A 59 -5.36 6.60 0.70
N PRO A 60 -6.69 6.41 0.78
CA PRO A 60 -7.38 6.33 2.08
C PRO A 60 -6.91 5.12 2.89
N GLU A 61 -7.02 5.21 4.22
CA GLU A 61 -6.82 4.05 5.08
C GLU A 61 -7.93 3.00 4.85
N PRO A 62 -7.61 1.70 4.95
CA PRO A 62 -8.60 0.65 4.81
C PRO A 62 -9.65 0.78 5.93
N THR A 63 -10.92 0.94 5.54
CA THR A 63 -12.02 0.99 6.52
C THR A 63 -12.48 -0.42 6.87
N ALA A 64 -12.82 -0.67 8.15
CA ALA A 64 -13.29 -1.98 8.64
C ALA A 64 -14.55 -2.53 7.93
N ASN A 65 -15.26 -1.69 7.17
CA ASN A 65 -16.51 -2.03 6.46
C ASN A 65 -16.34 -2.34 4.96
N GLN A 66 -15.11 -2.42 4.45
CA GLN A 66 -14.86 -2.89 3.09
C GLN A 66 -14.99 -4.44 3.04
N ASN A 67 -15.43 -4.99 1.90
CA ASN A 67 -15.96 -6.36 1.72
C ASN A 67 -15.02 -7.47 2.26
N LEU A 68 -15.50 -8.71 2.39
CA LEU A 68 -14.68 -9.88 2.79
C LEU A 68 -13.38 -10.03 1.95
N PHE A 69 -13.43 -9.68 0.66
CA PHE A 69 -12.24 -9.63 -0.22
C PHE A 69 -11.25 -8.52 0.17
N ASP A 70 -11.74 -7.42 0.73
CA ASP A 70 -10.92 -6.35 1.29
C ASP A 70 -10.34 -6.74 2.66
N ARG A 71 -10.95 -7.68 3.39
CA ARG A 71 -10.36 -8.18 4.65
C ARG A 71 -9.04 -8.90 4.43
N ASN A 72 -8.92 -9.71 3.36
CA ASN A 72 -7.65 -10.39 3.05
C ASN A 72 -6.59 -9.38 2.59
N LEU A 73 -6.99 -8.40 1.77
CA LEU A 73 -6.10 -7.31 1.34
C LEU A 73 -5.64 -6.43 2.51
N THR A 74 -6.56 -6.12 3.43
CA THR A 74 -6.30 -5.37 4.66
C THR A 74 -5.38 -6.16 5.59
N ALA A 75 -5.59 -7.47 5.74
CA ALA A 75 -4.71 -8.33 6.52
C ALA A 75 -3.28 -8.35 5.93
N GLN A 76 -3.14 -8.50 4.61
CA GLN A 76 -1.85 -8.42 3.92
C GLN A 76 -1.17 -7.06 4.13
N LEU A 77 -1.93 -5.96 4.03
CA LEU A 77 -1.45 -4.61 4.34
C LEU A 77 -0.90 -4.50 5.77
N HIS A 78 -1.65 -4.97 6.76
CA HIS A 78 -1.24 -4.92 8.16
C HIS A 78 -0.01 -5.81 8.42
N GLU A 79 0.05 -6.99 7.82
CA GLU A 79 1.18 -7.90 7.93
C GLU A 79 2.45 -7.26 7.34
N GLN A 80 2.37 -6.71 6.13
CA GLN A 80 3.50 -6.03 5.50
C GLN A 80 3.94 -4.80 6.29
N ALA A 81 2.99 -4.05 6.86
CA ALA A 81 3.31 -2.94 7.76
C ALA A 81 4.03 -3.39 9.04
N ALA A 82 3.62 -4.51 9.62
CA ALA A 82 4.31 -5.08 10.78
C ALA A 82 5.73 -5.54 10.41
N ILE A 83 5.91 -6.20 9.26
CA ILE A 83 7.21 -6.64 8.76
C ILE A 83 8.12 -5.44 8.50
N ALA A 84 7.63 -4.39 7.83
CA ALA A 84 8.38 -3.17 7.56
C ALA A 84 8.86 -2.48 8.85
N ARG A 85 7.98 -2.39 9.86
CA ARG A 85 8.32 -1.85 11.19
C ARG A 85 9.37 -2.72 11.90
N ALA A 86 9.20 -4.04 11.88
CA ALA A 86 10.15 -4.97 12.49
C ALA A 86 11.55 -4.86 11.85
N ARG A 87 11.62 -4.75 10.52
CA ARG A 87 12.88 -4.49 9.80
C ARG A 87 13.53 -3.19 10.23
N LYS A 88 12.78 -2.08 10.32
CA LYS A 88 13.29 -0.79 10.82
C LYS A 88 13.85 -0.90 12.25
N HIS A 89 13.20 -1.66 13.13
CA HIS A 89 13.71 -1.89 14.48
C HIS A 89 15.02 -2.67 14.50
N LEU A 90 15.18 -3.68 13.64
CA LEU A 90 16.41 -4.46 13.51
C LEU A 90 17.55 -3.69 12.84
N SER A 91 17.23 -2.75 11.93
CA SER A 91 18.22 -1.92 11.25
C SER A 91 18.65 -0.69 12.04
N ARG A 92 18.02 -0.39 13.18
CA ARG A 92 18.44 0.70 14.06
C ARG A 92 19.63 0.20 14.88
N PRO A 93 20.85 0.77 14.71
CA PRO A 93 21.96 0.39 15.58
C PRO A 93 21.55 0.65 17.03
N ALA A 94 21.92 -0.26 17.93
CA ALA A 94 21.79 -0.05 19.36
C ALA A 94 22.47 1.30 19.67
N GLN A 95 21.67 2.30 20.01
CA GLN A 95 22.23 3.52 20.58
C GLN A 95 22.65 3.15 22.00
N ASP A 96 23.96 3.23 22.23
CA ASP A 96 24.63 3.15 23.55
C ASP A 96 23.88 3.95 24.63
#